data_AF-A0A429HXF4-F1
#
_entry.id   AF-A0A429HXF4-F1
#
_cell.length_a   1.000
_cell.length_b   1.000
_cell.length_c   1.000
_cell.angle_alpha   90.00
_cell.angle_beta   90.00
_cell.angle_gamma   90.00
#
_symmetry.space_group_name_H-M   'P 1'
#
loop_
_entity.id
_entity.type
_entity.pdbx_description
1 polymer ?
#
loop_
_entity_poly.entity_id
_entity_poly.type
_entity_poly.pdbx_seq_one_letter_code
_entity_poly.pdbx_strand_id
1 'polypeptide(L)' 'MAGEAQGDCLFCKIVGGKIPATVVRETETTVAFRDINPQAPTHVLVIPKVHHPDAAALAVAEPTRHA' A
#
# COMPACT_ATOMS: atom_id res chain seq x y z
N MET A 1 -12.95 7.58 -0.56
CA MET A 1 -13.50 6.79 -1.69
C MET A 1 -12.39 5.90 -2.25
N ALA A 2 -12.73 4.76 -2.88
CA ALA A 2 -11.73 3.97 -3.60
C ALA A 2 -11.19 4.78 -4.78
N GLY A 3 -9.87 4.76 -5.01
CA GLY A 3 -9.23 5.54 -6.08
C GLY A 3 -8.59 6.86 -5.66
N GLU A 4 -8.89 7.38 -4.46
CA GLU A 4 -8.39 8.68 -4.00
C GLU A 4 -7.61 8.55 -2.69
N ALA A 5 -6.47 9.26 -2.58
CA ALA A 5 -5.68 9.25 -1.35
C ALA A 5 -6.50 9.83 -0.18
N GLN A 6 -6.73 9.01 0.86
CA GLN A 6 -7.52 9.43 2.02
C GLN A 6 -6.60 10.03 3.10
N GLY A 7 -6.91 11.25 3.53
CA GLY A 7 -6.12 12.02 4.49
C GLY A 7 -5.91 11.34 5.84
N ASP A 8 -6.83 10.46 6.24
CA ASP A 8 -6.78 9.72 7.51
C ASP A 8 -6.22 8.30 7.37
N CYS A 9 -5.95 7.84 6.15
CA CYS A 9 -5.36 6.53 5.93
C CYS A 9 -3.85 6.55 6.20
N LEU A 10 -3.40 5.69 7.12
CA LEU A 10 -1.98 5.53 7.46
C LEU A 10 -1.14 5.18 6.23
N PHE A 11 -1.62 4.25 5.40
CA PHE A 11 -0.93 3.81 4.19
C PHE A 11 -0.84 4.90 3.13
N CYS A 12 -1.88 5.72 2.96
CA CYS A 12 -1.82 6.89 2.07
C CYS A 12 -0.79 7.92 2.55
N LYS A 13 -0.64 8.11 3.86
CA LYS A 13 0.40 8.98 4.43
C LYS A 13 1.80 8.42 4.19
N ILE A 14 1.99 7.10 4.23
CA ILE A 14 3.26 6.45 3.89
C ILE A 14 3.58 6.64 2.40
N VAL A 15 2.64 6.34 1.50
CA VAL A 15 2.79 6.55 0.05
C VAL A 15 3.09 8.01 -0.27
N GLY A 16 2.44 8.95 0.43
CA GLY A 16 2.67 10.39 0.26
C GLY A 16 3.88 10.96 1.02
N GLY A 17 4.71 10.11 1.65
CA GLY A 17 5.91 10.53 2.37
C GLY A 17 5.67 11.37 3.65
N LYS A 18 4.43 11.42 4.14
CA LYS A 18 4.06 12.17 5.36
C LYS A 18 4.42 11.43 6.65
N ILE A 19 4.52 10.12 6.59
CA ILE A 19 4.94 9.25 7.70
C ILE A 19 6.08 8.39 7.19
N PRO A 20 7.19 8.25 7.95
CA PRO A 20 8.32 7.44 7.53
C PRO A 20 7.96 5.96 7.49
N ALA A 21 8.52 5.24 6.51
CA ALA A 21 8.51 3.79 6.44
C ALA A 21 9.87 3.30 5.90
N THR A 22 10.30 2.12 6.34
CA THR A 22 11.49 1.48 5.76
C THR A 22 11.12 0.82 4.44
N VAL A 23 11.14 1.60 3.36
CA VAL A 23 10.83 1.14 2.00
C VAL A 23 11.89 0.14 1.54
N VAL A 24 11.43 -1.02 1.09
CA VAL A 24 12.24 -2.10 0.53
C VAL A 24 12.24 -2.02 -0.99
N ARG A 25 11.10 -1.66 -1.59
CA ARG A 25 10.96 -1.48 -3.04
C ARG A 25 9.79 -0.55 -3.34
N GLU A 26 9.95 0.22 -4.40
CA GLU A 26 8.88 1.03 -4.97
C GLU A 26 8.77 0.74 -6.47
N THR A 27 7.55 0.67 -6.97
CA THR A 27 7.23 0.52 -8.40
C THR A 27 6.33 1.67 -8.85
N GLU A 28 5.91 1.66 -10.11
CA GLU A 28 4.93 2.62 -10.60
C GLU A 28 3.61 2.56 -9.80
N THR A 29 3.17 1.37 -9.41
CA THR A 29 1.82 1.14 -8.85
C THR A 29 1.81 0.69 -7.40
N THR A 30 2.95 0.24 -6.85
CA THR A 30 3.02 -0.32 -5.50
C THR A 30 4.21 0.22 -4.70
N VAL A 31 4.09 0.14 -3.37
CA VAL A 31 5.17 0.37 -2.41
C VAL A 31 5.24 -0.84 -1.48
N ALA A 32 6.46 -1.34 -1.26
CA ALA A 32 6.77 -2.40 -0.34
C ALA A 32 7.65 -1.86 0.80
N PHE A 33 7.25 -2.07 2.06
CA PHE A 33 7.98 -1.59 3.23
C PHE A 33 7.91 -2.58 4.39
N ARG A 34 8.89 -2.49 5.31
CA ARG A 34 8.91 -3.36 6.51
C ARG A 34 7.78 -3.01 7.46
N ASP A 35 7.11 -4.04 7.96
CA ASP A 35 6.12 -3.87 9.04
C ASP A 35 6.82 -3.36 10.31
N ILE A 36 6.17 -2.44 11.03
CA ILE A 36 6.68 -1.90 12.30
C ILE A 36 6.54 -2.90 13.46
N ASN A 37 5.62 -3.86 13.34
CA ASN A 37 5.38 -4.94 14.28
C ASN A 37 5.49 -6.31 13.57
N PRO A 38 6.69 -6.71 13.13
CA PRO A 38 6.89 -7.89 12.32
C PRO A 38 6.51 -9.19 13.06
N GLN A 39 5.85 -10.12 12.35
CA GLN A 39 5.43 -11.44 12.89
C GLN A 39 6.35 -12.59 12.43
N ALA A 40 7.42 -12.26 11.69
CA ALA A 40 8.43 -13.17 11.19
C ALA A 40 9.76 -12.42 11.01
N PRO A 41 10.91 -13.11 10.92
CA PRO A 41 12.23 -12.48 10.73
C PRO A 41 12.28 -11.53 9.51
N THR A 42 11.50 -11.85 8.48
CA THR A 42 11.23 -10.99 7.35
C THR A 42 9.71 -10.82 7.23
N HIS A 43 9.21 -9.60 7.43
CA HIS A 43 7.80 -9.26 7.25
C HIS A 43 7.70 -7.92 6.49
N VAL A 44 7.16 -7.99 5.27
CA VAL A 44 7.05 -6.85 4.35
C VAL A 44 5.60 -6.73 3.92
N LEU A 45 5.05 -5.54 4.02
CA LEU A 45 3.75 -5.20 3.48
C LEU A 45 3.94 -4.63 2.07
N VAL A 46 3.14 -5.10 1.12
CA VAL A 46 3.07 -4.57 -0.24
C VAL A 46 1.68 -3.99 -0.44
N ILE A 47 1.60 -2.70 -0.74
CA ILE A 47 0.34 -1.99 -0.91
C ILE A 47 0.28 -1.30 -2.28
N PRO A 48 -0.92 -1.13 -2.86
CA PRO A 48 -1.11 -0.24 -4.00
C PRO A 48 -0.90 1.23 -3.58
N LYS A 49 -0.35 2.05 -4.49
CA LYS A 49 -0.25 3.50 -4.31
C LYS A 49 -1.62 4.18 -4.35
N VAL A 50 -2.55 3.60 -5.11
CA VAL A 50 -3.96 4.00 -5.16
C VAL A 50 -4.67 3.41 -3.95
N HIS A 51 -5.51 4.21 -3.29
CA HIS A 51 -6.23 3.77 -2.11
C HIS A 51 -7.39 2.83 -2.46
N HIS A 52 -7.37 1.63 -1.88
CA HIS A 52 -8.52 0.72 -1.82
C HIS A 52 -8.75 0.33 -0.35
N PRO A 53 -10.00 0.29 0.13
CA PRO A 53 -10.29 -0.03 1.52
C PRO A 53 -9.96 -1.49 1.87
N ASP A 54 -10.09 -2.40 0.90
CA ASP A 54 -9.83 -3.81 1.05
C ASP A 54 -9.48 -4.46 -0.31
N ALA A 55 -9.12 -5.75 -0.26
CA ALA A 55 -8.73 -6.51 -1.45
C ALA A 55 -9.90 -6.75 -2.43
N ALA A 56 -11.14 -6.82 -1.96
CA ALA A 56 -12.30 -7.02 -2.84
C ALA A 56 -12.56 -5.75 -3.67
N ALA A 57 -12.50 -4.57 -3.04
CA ALA A 57 -12.59 -3.30 -3.73
C ALA A 57 -11.47 -3.10 -4.76
N LEU A 58 -10.24 -3.55 -4.44
CA LEU A 58 -9.15 -3.58 -5.40
C LEU A 58 -9.46 -4.50 -6.60
N ALA A 59 -9.91 -5.73 -6.34
CA ALA A 59 -10.20 -6.71 -7.40
C ALA A 59 -11.31 -6.25 -8.36
N VAL A 60 -12.33 -5.55 -7.84
CA VAL A 60 -13.39 -4.97 -8.68
C VAL A 60 -12.88 -3.78 -9.51
N ALA A 61 -12.04 -2.93 -8.91
CA ALA A 61 -11.53 -1.73 -9.58
C ALA A 61 -10.45 -2.04 -10.64
N GLU A 62 -9.61 -3.05 -10.40
CA GLU A 62 -8.45 -3.38 -11.22
C GLU A 62 -8.34 -4.89 -11.52
N PRO A 63 -9.36 -5.51 -12.15
CA PRO A 63 -9.48 -6.96 -12.27
C PRO A 63 -8.41 -7.63 -13.13
N THR A 64 -7.66 -6.87 -13.93
CA THR A 64 -6.67 -7.39 -14.90
C THR A 64 -5.24 -6.94 -14.61
N ARG A 65 -4.99 -6.17 -13.53
CA ARG A 65 -3.62 -5.79 -13.15
C ARG A 65 -2.93 -6.95 -12.43
N HIS A 66 -2.47 -7.93 -13.19
CA HIS A 66 -1.61 -9.02 -12.74
C HIS A 66 -0.27 -9.07 -13.49
N ALA A 67 0.16 -7.93 -14.06
CA ALA A 67 1.43 -7.79 -14.77
C ALA A 67 2.44 -6.99 -13.94
#